data_AF-A0A931SBR3-F1
#
_entry.id   AF-A0A931SBR3-F1
#
_cell.length_a   1.000
_cell.length_b   1.000
_cell.length_c   1.000
_cell.angle_alpha   90.00
_cell.angle_beta   90.00
_cell.angle_gamma   90.00
#
_symmetry.space_group_name_H-M   'P 1'
#
loop_
_entity.id
_entity.type
_entity.pdbx_description
1 polymer ?
#
loop_
_entity_poly.entity_id
_entity_poly.type
_entity_poly.pdbx_seq_one_letter_code
_entity_poly.pdbx_strand_id
1 'polypeptide(L)'
;MLMKHGAVVGKGFGLVILVFLCWRVISRGLSPDPAGILLAILDGANLIFHEAGHVFFSFFGDFLQYLGGSLFQVALPLALTFYFWRNEQCASASVTLFWTGENLTNVAIYIADAKWMALPLIGGDHDWNYLLGRLGLLNQAESLGRFVFVLGVFAILFSLALLIGDVARSWKEAQVGQ
;
A
#
# COMPACT_ATOMS: atom_id res chain seq x y z
N MET A 1 -14.20 -8.16 31.95
CA MET A 1 -13.21 -9.24 31.72
C MET A 1 -13.31 -9.85 30.32
N LEU A 2 -14.48 -10.34 29.89
CA LEU A 2 -14.70 -10.96 28.55
C LEU A 2 -14.32 -10.04 27.36
N MET A 3 -14.72 -8.77 27.39
CA MET A 3 -14.48 -7.82 26.28
C MET A 3 -13.00 -7.53 26.02
N LYS A 4 -12.17 -7.48 27.07
CA LYS A 4 -10.71 -7.25 26.94
C LYS A 4 -10.02 -8.43 26.25
N HIS A 5 -10.41 -9.65 26.60
CA HIS A 5 -9.87 -10.86 25.97
C HIS A 5 -10.32 -10.99 24.51
N GLY A 6 -11.58 -10.61 24.21
CA GLY A 6 -12.07 -10.56 22.82
C GLY A 6 -11.27 -9.59 21.92
N ALA A 7 -10.92 -8.41 22.43
CA ALA A 7 -10.12 -7.44 21.69
C ALA A 7 -8.71 -7.98 21.36
N VAL A 8 -8.06 -8.64 22.32
CA VAL A 8 -6.75 -9.28 22.12
C VAL A 8 -6.82 -10.37 21.07
N VAL A 9 -7.83 -11.25 21.14
CA VAL A 9 -8.02 -12.34 20.16
C VAL A 9 -8.24 -11.78 18.75
N GLY A 10 -9.10 -10.77 18.60
CA GLY A 10 -9.35 -10.12 17.32
C GLY A 10 -8.10 -9.50 16.71
N LYS A 11 -7.32 -8.75 17.50
CA LYS A 11 -6.04 -8.16 17.04
C LYS A 11 -4.99 -9.23 16.71
N GLY A 12 -4.93 -10.31 17.50
CA GLY A 12 -4.02 -11.44 17.24
C GLY A 12 -4.34 -12.17 15.94
N PHE A 13 -5.63 -12.39 15.65
CA PHE A 13 -6.06 -12.95 14.37
C PHE A 13 -5.71 -12.01 13.20
N GLY A 14 -5.98 -10.71 13.35
CA GLY A 14 -5.59 -9.69 12.38
C GLY A 14 -4.07 -9.67 12.12
N LEU A 15 -3.25 -9.87 13.16
CA LEU A 15 -1.80 -9.94 13.03
C LEU A 15 -1.35 -11.14 12.19
N VAL A 16 -1.95 -12.32 12.36
CA VAL A 16 -1.63 -13.50 11.56
C VAL A 16 -1.93 -13.24 10.08
N ILE A 17 -3.09 -12.66 9.78
CA ILE A 17 -3.46 -12.27 8.40
C ILE A 17 -2.43 -11.27 7.86
N LEU A 18 -2.10 -10.24 8.64
CA LEU A 18 -1.18 -9.20 8.21
C LEU A 18 0.21 -9.76 7.91
N VAL A 19 0.75 -10.64 8.77
CA VAL A 19 2.03 -11.33 8.52
C VAL A 19 2.00 -12.10 7.20
N PHE A 20 0.93 -12.84 6.95
CA PHE A 20 0.75 -13.58 5.70
C PHE A 20 0.74 -12.64 4.48
N LEU A 21 -0.03 -11.53 4.56
CA LEU A 21 -0.10 -10.54 3.48
C LEU A 21 1.24 -9.82 3.26
N CYS A 22 1.93 -9.42 4.32
CA CYS A 22 3.28 -8.84 4.26
C CYS A 22 4.24 -9.77 3.52
N TRP A 23 4.25 -11.06 3.88
CA TRP A 23 5.07 -12.05 3.20
C TRP A 23 4.73 -12.15 1.71
N ARG A 24 3.44 -12.23 1.36
CA ARG A 24 3.00 -12.29 -0.05
C ARG A 24 3.46 -11.08 -0.85
N VAL A 25 3.24 -9.86 -0.34
CA VAL A 25 3.65 -8.61 -1.03
C VAL A 25 5.17 -8.53 -1.19
N ILE A 26 5.93 -8.80 -0.12
CA ILE A 26 7.40 -8.72 -0.17
C ILE A 26 7.98 -9.79 -1.09
N SER A 27 7.44 -11.02 -1.05
CA SER A 27 7.89 -12.13 -1.90
C SER A 27 7.59 -11.94 -3.39
N ARG A 28 6.54 -11.17 -3.75
CA ARG A 28 6.23 -10.79 -5.14
C ARG A 28 7.35 -9.93 -5.73
N GLY A 29 7.99 -9.09 -4.93
CA GLY A 29 8.99 -8.15 -5.43
C GLY A 29 8.40 -7.21 -6.49
N LEU A 30 9.10 -7.08 -7.61
CA LEU A 30 8.64 -6.35 -8.79
C LEU A 30 7.97 -7.25 -9.85
N SER A 31 7.58 -8.48 -9.50
CA SER A 31 6.82 -9.33 -10.43
C SER A 31 5.39 -8.81 -10.58
N PRO A 32 4.83 -8.77 -11.80
CA PRO A 32 3.41 -8.48 -12.02
C PRO A 32 2.50 -9.66 -11.73
N ASP A 33 3.04 -10.82 -11.35
CA ASP A 33 2.25 -12.01 -11.10
C ASP A 33 1.23 -11.77 -9.97
N PRO A 34 0.01 -12.32 -10.10
CA PRO A 34 -1.00 -12.20 -9.06
C PRO A 34 -0.49 -12.72 -7.71
N ALA A 35 -0.54 -11.87 -6.68
CA ALA A 35 -0.11 -12.23 -5.33
C ALA A 35 -1.16 -13.03 -4.53
N GLY A 36 -2.23 -13.49 -5.19
CA GLY A 36 -3.32 -14.28 -4.60
C GLY A 36 -4.62 -13.49 -4.48
N ILE A 37 -5.72 -14.17 -4.17
CA ILE A 37 -7.07 -13.60 -4.29
C ILE A 37 -7.33 -12.37 -3.40
N LEU A 38 -6.79 -12.37 -2.18
CA LEU A 38 -6.97 -11.22 -1.26
C LEU A 38 -6.27 -9.96 -1.78
N LEU A 39 -5.07 -10.11 -2.33
CA LEU A 39 -4.33 -9.00 -2.91
C LEU A 39 -4.91 -8.59 -4.26
N ALA A 40 -5.48 -9.51 -5.05
CA ALA A 40 -6.20 -9.15 -6.27
C ALA A 40 -7.44 -8.28 -6.01
N ILE A 41 -8.16 -8.51 -4.90
CA ILE A 41 -9.26 -7.64 -4.48
C ILE A 41 -8.72 -6.26 -4.09
N LEU A 42 -7.60 -6.21 -3.39
CA LEU A 42 -6.96 -4.96 -2.99
C LEU A 42 -6.43 -4.18 -4.20
N ASP A 43 -5.77 -4.85 -5.14
CA ASP A 43 -5.30 -4.30 -6.42
C ASP A 43 -6.48 -3.73 -7.23
N GLY A 44 -7.65 -4.39 -7.21
CA GLY A 44 -8.86 -3.86 -7.82
C GLY A 44 -9.36 -2.57 -7.16
N ALA A 45 -9.28 -2.47 -5.83
CA ALA A 45 -9.59 -1.23 -5.12
C ALA A 45 -8.55 -0.13 -5.44
N ASN A 46 -7.25 -0.47 -5.47
CA ASN A 46 -6.17 0.44 -5.83
C ASN A 46 -6.41 1.02 -7.24
N LEU A 47 -6.81 0.18 -8.20
CA LEU A 47 -7.11 0.62 -9.57
C LEU A 47 -8.27 1.62 -9.61
N ILE A 48 -9.36 1.39 -8.85
CA ILE A 48 -10.47 2.36 -8.79
C ILE A 48 -9.98 3.72 -8.30
N PHE A 49 -9.13 3.76 -7.28
CA PHE A 49 -8.57 5.01 -6.79
C PHE A 49 -7.54 5.59 -7.77
N HIS A 50 -6.76 4.78 -8.46
CA HIS A 50 -5.84 5.24 -9.50
C HIS A 50 -6.61 5.97 -10.62
N GLU A 51 -7.66 5.36 -11.17
CA GLU A 51 -8.49 6.00 -12.19
C GLU A 51 -9.18 7.27 -11.68
N ALA A 52 -9.68 7.24 -10.43
CA ALA A 52 -10.24 8.44 -9.80
C ALA A 52 -9.19 9.56 -9.66
N GLY A 53 -7.93 9.21 -9.40
CA GLY A 53 -6.80 10.13 -9.36
C GLY A 53 -6.60 10.85 -10.70
N HIS A 54 -6.64 10.15 -11.83
CA HIS A 54 -6.57 10.81 -13.14
C HIS A 54 -7.69 11.86 -13.30
N VAL A 55 -8.92 11.52 -12.93
CA VAL A 55 -10.05 12.45 -13.00
C VAL A 55 -9.83 13.65 -12.09
N PHE A 56 -9.45 13.43 -10.83
CA PHE A 56 -9.21 14.49 -9.86
C PHE A 56 -8.03 15.40 -10.20
N PHE A 57 -7.05 14.93 -10.97
CA PHE A 57 -5.90 15.75 -11.32
C PHE A 57 -5.90 16.26 -12.77
N SER A 58 -6.90 15.90 -13.56
CA SER A 58 -7.05 16.29 -14.97
C SER A 58 -6.99 17.81 -15.20
N PHE A 59 -7.54 18.61 -14.28
CA PHE A 59 -7.57 20.06 -14.41
C PHE A 59 -6.22 20.75 -14.14
N PHE A 60 -5.21 20.01 -13.68
CA PHE A 60 -3.85 20.54 -13.47
C PHE A 60 -2.90 20.24 -14.65
N GLY A 61 -3.42 19.72 -15.75
CA GLY A 61 -2.68 19.38 -16.97
C GLY A 61 -2.08 17.98 -16.96
N ASP A 62 -1.65 17.53 -18.14
CA ASP A 62 -1.30 16.12 -18.42
C ASP A 62 -0.34 15.50 -17.42
N PHE A 63 0.73 16.21 -17.04
CA PHE A 63 1.73 15.66 -16.12
C PHE A 63 1.12 15.31 -14.75
N LEU A 64 0.30 16.20 -14.20
CA LEU A 64 -0.36 15.94 -12.92
C LEU A 64 -1.54 14.99 -13.08
N GLN A 65 -2.20 14.95 -14.23
CA GLN A 65 -3.19 13.93 -14.55
C GLN A 65 -2.57 12.53 -14.48
N TYR A 66 -1.50 12.25 -15.22
CA TYR A 66 -0.83 10.94 -15.23
C TYR A 66 -0.21 10.59 -13.86
N LEU A 67 0.41 11.56 -13.17
CA LEU A 67 0.92 11.35 -11.82
C LEU A 67 -0.22 11.12 -10.80
N GLY A 68 -1.37 11.76 -11.05
CA GLY A 68 -2.53 11.80 -10.16
C GLY A 68 -3.08 10.44 -9.81
N GLY A 69 -3.03 9.46 -10.73
CA GLY A 69 -3.47 8.10 -10.45
C GLY A 69 -2.63 7.44 -9.35
N SER A 70 -1.31 7.37 -9.55
CA SER A 70 -0.37 6.84 -8.55
C SER A 70 -0.38 7.65 -7.25
N LEU A 71 -0.53 8.97 -7.35
CA LEU A 71 -0.56 9.85 -6.19
C LEU A 71 -1.81 9.60 -5.33
N PHE A 72 -3.00 9.53 -5.94
CA PHE A 72 -4.25 9.37 -5.20
C PHE A 72 -4.39 7.98 -4.58
N GLN A 73 -4.00 6.92 -5.31
CA GLN A 73 -4.05 5.54 -4.78
C GLN A 73 -3.18 5.38 -3.52
N VAL A 74 -2.02 6.07 -3.43
CA VAL A 74 -1.15 6.05 -2.24
C VAL A 74 -1.63 7.02 -1.15
N ALA A 75 -2.05 8.23 -1.54
CA ALA A 75 -2.41 9.29 -0.59
C ALA A 75 -3.67 8.96 0.22
N LEU A 76 -4.65 8.28 -0.37
CA LEU A 76 -5.90 7.91 0.30
C LEU A 76 -5.66 7.00 1.53
N PRO A 77 -5.05 5.80 1.41
CA PRO A 77 -4.78 4.96 2.58
C PRO A 77 -3.82 5.63 3.57
N LEU A 78 -2.91 6.50 3.10
CA LEU A 78 -2.03 7.26 3.99
C LEU A 78 -2.80 8.29 4.83
N ALA A 79 -3.79 8.96 4.24
CA ALA A 79 -4.68 9.87 4.96
C ALA A 79 -5.53 9.11 6.00
N LEU A 80 -6.01 7.91 5.66
CA LEU A 80 -6.72 7.03 6.60
C LEU A 80 -5.79 6.57 7.74
N THR A 81 -4.53 6.24 7.43
CA THR A 81 -3.51 5.92 8.43
C THR A 81 -3.36 7.04 9.44
N PHE A 82 -3.21 8.28 8.97
CA PHE A 82 -3.10 9.44 9.84
C PHE A 82 -4.37 9.67 10.66
N TYR A 83 -5.55 9.54 10.05
CA TYR A 83 -6.83 9.64 10.75
C TYR A 83 -6.92 8.63 11.89
N PHE A 84 -6.68 7.34 11.63
CA PHE A 84 -6.77 6.30 12.66
C PHE A 84 -5.71 6.45 13.74
N TRP A 85 -4.50 6.86 13.37
CA TRP A 85 -3.43 7.16 14.31
C TRP A 85 -3.82 8.28 15.28
N ARG A 86 -4.38 9.38 14.75
CA ARG A 86 -4.82 10.53 15.55
C ARG A 86 -5.99 10.21 16.48
N ASN A 87 -6.80 9.22 16.14
CA ASN A 87 -7.92 8.76 16.96
C ASN A 87 -7.55 7.57 17.88
N GLU A 88 -6.25 7.31 18.08
CA GLU A 88 -5.72 6.24 18.94
C GLU A 88 -6.13 4.81 18.51
N GLN A 89 -6.57 4.65 17.25
CA GLN A 89 -6.99 3.37 16.68
C GLN A 89 -5.80 2.65 16.03
N CYS A 90 -4.84 2.22 16.86
CA CYS A 90 -3.55 1.65 16.41
C CYS A 90 -3.71 0.47 15.44
N ALA A 91 -4.64 -0.46 15.72
CA ALA A 91 -4.87 -1.61 14.84
C ALA A 91 -5.35 -1.18 13.44
N SER A 92 -6.30 -0.25 13.35
CA SER A 92 -6.81 0.30 12.09
C SER A 92 -5.74 1.10 11.34
N ALA A 93 -4.94 1.88 12.07
CA ALA A 93 -3.79 2.60 11.50
C ALA A 93 -2.75 1.64 10.91
N SER A 94 -2.53 0.49 11.55
CA SER A 94 -1.62 -0.54 11.04
C SER A 94 -2.14 -1.16 9.74
N VAL A 95 -3.43 -1.47 9.65
CA VAL A 95 -4.02 -2.04 8.41
C VAL A 95 -3.95 -1.04 7.25
N THR A 96 -4.26 0.22 7.51
CA THR A 96 -4.23 1.26 6.46
C THR A 96 -2.80 1.64 6.06
N LEU A 97 -1.83 1.58 6.97
CA LEU A 97 -0.42 1.77 6.65
C LEU A 97 0.14 0.61 5.81
N PHE A 98 -0.28 -0.62 6.11
CA PHE A 98 0.01 -1.77 5.25
C PHE A 98 -0.53 -1.52 3.83
N TRP A 99 -1.76 -1.04 3.72
CA TRP A 99 -2.38 -0.74 2.43
C TRP A 99 -1.62 0.38 1.68
N THR A 100 -1.13 1.41 2.37
CA THR A 100 -0.22 2.42 1.77
C THR A 100 1.06 1.77 1.25
N GLY A 101 1.70 0.91 2.03
CA GLY A 101 2.91 0.22 1.62
C GLY A 101 2.68 -0.72 0.43
N GLU A 102 1.54 -1.41 0.42
CA GLU A 102 1.12 -2.26 -0.70
C GLU A 102 0.92 -1.43 -1.98
N ASN A 103 0.23 -0.28 -1.92
CA ASN A 103 0.11 0.65 -3.04
C ASN A 103 1.47 1.12 -3.56
N LEU A 104 2.42 1.44 -2.68
CA LEU A 104 3.78 1.81 -3.10
C LEU A 104 4.47 0.65 -3.85
N THR A 105 4.33 -0.59 -3.36
CA THR A 105 4.89 -1.76 -4.07
C THR A 105 4.18 -2.04 -5.40
N ASN A 106 2.87 -1.79 -5.48
CA ASN A 106 2.09 -1.90 -6.70
C ASN A 106 2.59 -0.87 -7.74
N VAL A 107 2.63 0.42 -7.37
CA VAL A 107 3.17 1.51 -8.21
C VAL A 107 4.61 1.22 -8.66
N ALA A 108 5.44 0.66 -7.78
CA ALA A 108 6.83 0.32 -8.10
C ALA A 108 6.98 -0.65 -9.29
N ILE A 109 6.04 -1.58 -9.46
CA ILE A 109 6.02 -2.51 -10.61
C ILE A 109 5.83 -1.73 -11.91
N TYR A 110 4.89 -0.77 -11.94
CA TYR A 110 4.63 0.08 -13.10
C TYR A 110 5.78 1.06 -13.38
N ILE A 111 6.43 1.61 -12.35
CA ILE A 111 7.63 2.43 -12.52
C ILE A 111 8.75 1.60 -13.16
N ALA A 112 8.97 0.37 -12.68
CA ALA A 112 10.03 -0.49 -13.18
C ALA A 112 9.80 -0.93 -14.65
N ASP A 113 8.54 -1.14 -15.03
CA ASP A 113 8.15 -1.50 -16.40
C ASP A 113 8.11 -0.30 -17.36
N ALA A 114 8.15 0.94 -16.87
CA ALA A 114 7.89 2.15 -17.66
C ALA A 114 8.65 2.24 -19.00
N LYS A 115 9.89 1.73 -19.07
CA LYS A 115 10.67 1.72 -20.33
C LYS A 115 10.17 0.69 -21.34
N TRP A 116 9.74 -0.47 -20.87
CA TRP A 116 9.40 -1.63 -21.69
C TRP A 116 7.93 -1.69 -22.04
N MET A 117 7.07 -1.14 -21.17
CA MET A 117 5.61 -1.14 -21.34
C MET A 117 5.07 -2.55 -21.60
N ALA A 118 5.62 -3.56 -20.90
CA ALA A 118 5.26 -4.96 -21.11
C ALA A 118 4.01 -5.36 -20.34
N LEU A 119 3.62 -4.60 -19.31
CA LEU A 119 2.46 -4.90 -18.49
C LEU A 119 1.15 -4.65 -19.24
N PRO A 120 0.18 -5.60 -19.22
CA PRO A 120 -1.12 -5.37 -19.79
C PRO A 120 -1.86 -4.31 -18.97
N LEU A 121 -2.40 -3.30 -19.66
CA LEU A 121 -3.22 -2.27 -19.04
C LEU A 121 -4.69 -2.69 -19.05
N ILE A 122 -5.41 -2.34 -17.98
CA ILE A 122 -6.87 -2.42 -17.92
C ILE A 122 -7.42 -1.06 -18.38
N GLY A 123 -7.20 -0.73 -19.65
CA GLY A 123 -7.48 0.59 -20.23
C GLY A 123 -6.42 1.66 -19.88
N GLY A 124 -6.55 2.85 -20.49
CA GLY A 124 -5.62 3.98 -20.27
C GLY A 124 -4.29 3.87 -21.01
N ASP A 125 -3.33 4.72 -20.61
CA ASP A 125 -1.97 4.77 -21.13
C ASP A 125 -0.95 4.25 -20.10
N HIS A 126 0.32 4.07 -20.51
CA HIS A 126 1.41 3.77 -19.59
C HIS A 126 1.88 5.04 -18.87
N ASP A 127 1.21 5.43 -17.79
CA ASP A 127 1.48 6.67 -17.03
C ASP A 127 2.96 6.90 -16.76
N TRP A 128 3.65 5.89 -16.23
CA TRP A 128 5.05 6.01 -15.85
C TRP A 128 6.00 6.06 -17.05
N ASN A 129 5.60 5.54 -18.22
CA ASN A 129 6.31 5.80 -19.47
C ASN A 129 6.22 7.29 -19.83
N TYR A 130 5.02 7.88 -19.80
CA TYR A 130 4.82 9.30 -20.06
C TYR A 130 5.63 10.16 -19.08
N LEU A 131 5.50 9.91 -17.78
CA LEU A 131 6.14 10.70 -16.72
C LEU A 131 7.67 10.64 -16.83
N LEU A 132 8.24 9.44 -16.90
CA LEU A 132 9.70 9.30 -17.01
C LEU A 132 10.20 9.73 -18.38
N GLY A 133 9.42 9.59 -19.44
CA GLY A 133 9.74 10.09 -20.77
C GLY A 133 9.88 11.62 -20.79
N ARG A 134 8.91 12.32 -20.19
CA ARG A 134 8.93 13.80 -20.05
C ARG A 134 10.11 14.29 -19.21
N LEU A 135 10.54 13.51 -18.22
CA LEU A 135 11.68 13.82 -17.36
C LEU A 135 13.03 13.36 -17.94
N GLY A 136 13.05 12.60 -19.05
CA GLY A 136 14.28 12.00 -19.59
C GLY A 136 14.86 10.88 -18.72
N LEU A 137 14.04 10.25 -17.88
CA LEU A 137 14.44 9.28 -16.84
C LEU A 137 14.08 7.82 -17.15
N LEU A 138 13.69 7.49 -18.40
CA LEU A 138 13.28 6.12 -18.76
C LEU A 138 14.38 5.07 -18.52
N ASN A 139 15.65 5.45 -18.63
CA ASN A 139 16.77 4.53 -18.36
C ASN A 139 16.96 4.24 -16.86
N GLN A 140 16.35 5.04 -15.97
CA GLN A 140 16.36 4.87 -14.53
C GLN A 140 15.09 4.18 -14.00
N ALA A 141 14.14 3.82 -14.88
CA ALA A 141 12.85 3.22 -14.54
C ALA A 141 12.98 2.08 -13.51
N GLU A 142 13.81 1.07 -13.79
CA GLU A 142 13.98 -0.07 -12.88
C GLU A 142 14.57 0.34 -11.52
N SER A 143 15.55 1.24 -11.51
CA SER A 143 16.16 1.73 -10.26
C SER A 143 15.16 2.54 -9.42
N LEU A 144 14.36 3.38 -10.05
CA LEU A 144 13.29 4.14 -9.40
C LEU A 144 12.20 3.21 -8.87
N GLY A 145 11.80 2.20 -9.64
CA GLY A 145 10.84 1.19 -9.20
C GLY A 145 11.36 0.45 -7.96
N ARG A 146 12.62 -0.02 -7.97
CA ARG A 146 13.26 -0.65 -6.80
C ARG A 146 13.29 0.28 -5.58
N PHE A 147 13.58 1.57 -5.79
CA PHE A 147 13.57 2.55 -4.71
C PHE A 147 12.18 2.70 -4.07
N VAL A 148 11.14 2.87 -4.89
CA VAL A 148 9.75 2.99 -4.41
C VAL A 148 9.28 1.69 -3.76
N PHE A 149 9.68 0.53 -4.29
CA PHE A 149 9.41 -0.76 -3.66
C PHE A 149 10.00 -0.84 -2.25
N VAL A 150 11.25 -0.41 -2.05
CA VAL A 150 11.89 -0.37 -0.73
C VAL A 150 11.14 0.54 0.24
N LEU A 151 10.65 1.70 -0.21
CA LEU A 151 9.80 2.56 0.62
C LEU A 151 8.49 1.87 1.02
N GLY A 152 7.87 1.14 0.09
CA GLY A 152 6.69 0.32 0.36
C GLY A 152 6.97 -0.77 1.40
N VAL A 153 8.09 -1.48 1.28
CA VAL A 153 8.53 -2.49 2.26
C VAL A 153 8.74 -1.86 3.64
N PHE A 154 9.35 -0.69 3.75
CA PHE A 154 9.49 -0.01 5.04
C PHE A 154 8.14 0.34 5.67
N ALA A 155 7.17 0.82 4.89
CA ALA A 155 5.83 1.09 5.39
C ALA A 155 5.13 -0.20 5.88
N ILE A 156 5.27 -1.31 5.14
CA ILE A 156 4.75 -2.63 5.50
C ILE A 156 5.38 -3.16 6.80
N LEU A 157 6.70 -3.05 6.95
CA LEU A 157 7.38 -3.50 8.16
C LEU A 157 7.01 -2.63 9.36
N PHE A 158 6.85 -1.33 9.16
CA PHE A 158 6.41 -0.42 10.21
C PHE A 158 4.97 -0.71 10.63
N SER A 159 4.07 -1.00 9.70
CA SER A 159 2.68 -1.38 10.01
C SER A 159 2.61 -2.67 10.82
N LEU A 160 3.43 -3.66 10.48
CA LEU A 160 3.53 -4.91 11.22
C LEU A 160 4.03 -4.66 12.65
N ALA A 161 5.07 -3.83 12.81
CA ALA A 161 5.60 -3.47 14.12
C ALA A 161 4.55 -2.75 15.00
N LEU A 162 3.75 -1.85 14.40
CA LEU A 162 2.67 -1.15 15.10
C LEU A 162 1.61 -2.13 15.62
N LEU A 163 1.16 -3.08 14.79
CA LEU A 163 0.14 -4.05 15.19
C LEU A 163 0.67 -5.02 16.27
N ILE A 164 1.92 -5.47 16.16
CA ILE A 164 2.58 -6.28 17.20
C ILE A 164 2.59 -5.52 18.53
N GLY A 165 2.99 -4.24 18.51
CA GLY A 165 3.01 -3.39 19.69
C GLY A 165 1.64 -3.21 20.33
N ASP A 166 0.60 -3.03 19.51
CA ASP A 166 -0.78 -2.87 19.97
C ASP A 166 -1.35 -4.17 20.57
N VAL A 167 -1.07 -5.33 19.97
CA VAL A 167 -1.41 -6.64 20.53
C VAL A 167 -0.72 -6.84 21.88
N ALA A 168 0.58 -6.57 21.96
CA ALA A 168 1.35 -6.74 23.20
C ALA A 168 0.85 -5.82 24.33
N ARG A 169 0.51 -4.57 24.01
CA ARG A 169 -0.11 -3.64 24.97
C ARG A 169 -1.46 -4.15 25.48
N SER A 170 -2.33 -4.55 24.54
CA SER A 170 -3.66 -5.06 24.85
C SER A 170 -3.61 -6.34 25.71
N TRP A 171 -2.62 -7.21 25.45
CA TRP A 171 -2.39 -8.41 26.23
C TRP A 171 -2.02 -8.09 27.69
N LYS A 172 -1.07 -7.17 27.90
CA LYS A 172 -0.67 -6.72 29.25
C LYS A 172 -1.84 -6.13 30.03
N GLU A 173 -2.64 -5.28 29.40
CA GLU A 173 -3.82 -4.66 30.01
C GLU A 173 -4.91 -5.68 30.39
N ALA A 174 -5.03 -6.77 29.63
CA ALA A 174 -5.94 -7.86 29.94
C ALA A 174 -5.48 -8.70 31.13
N GLN A 175 -4.17 -8.79 31.37
CA GLN A 175 -3.57 -9.49 32.53
C GLN A 175 -3.61 -8.66 33.81
N VAL A 176 -3.29 -7.35 33.75
CA VAL A 176 -3.27 -6.46 34.93
C VAL A 176 -4.67 -6.12 35.42
N GLY A 177 -5.69 -6.20 34.55
CA GLY A 177 -7.09 -6.06 34.92
C GLY A 177 -7.73 -7.33 35.51
N GLN A 178 -6.93 -8.33 35.89
CA GLN A 178 -7.33 -9.50 36.70
C GLN A 178 -6.98 -9.23 38.16
#